data_AF-A0A7R9URW6-F1
#
_entry.id   AF-A0A7R9URW6-F1
#
_cell.length_a   1.000
_cell.length_b   1.000
_cell.length_c   1.000
_cell.angle_alpha   90.00
_cell.angle_beta   90.00
_cell.angle_gamma   90.00
#
_symmetry.space_group_name_H-M   'P 1'
#
loop_
_entity.id
_entity.type
_entity.pdbx_description
1 polymer ?
#
loop_
_entity_poly.entity_id
_entity_poly.type
_entity_poly.pdbx_seq_one_letter_code
_entity_poly.pdbx_strand_id
1 'polypeptide(L)'
;MLNDPQGFAERLLQQLRSSSAKFELRLLMMALLSQLVASHELLLLNYYAFLTKYVQPHQPHVSHILAYAAQACHELVPPDALEPMVRAIVSHFVSDRSRPEVIAIGLNTLREISARVPAALDETLLHDLVQYRKDRDKNVVAAARSLVA
;
A
#
# COMPACT_ATOMS: atom_id res chain seq x y z
N MET A 1 -4.77 -6.73 26.74
CA MET A 1 -4.26 -7.73 25.78
C MET A 1 -5.46 -8.31 25.04
N LEU A 2 -5.40 -8.38 23.70
CA LEU A 2 -6.42 -9.07 22.90
C LEU A 2 -6.13 -10.58 22.99
N ASN A 3 -7.12 -11.37 23.37
CA ASN A 3 -6.95 -12.83 23.53
C ASN A 3 -6.82 -13.56 22.18
N ASP A 4 -7.30 -12.93 21.08
CA ASP A 4 -7.25 -13.46 19.72
C ASP A 4 -7.21 -12.31 18.69
N PRO A 5 -6.03 -11.73 18.40
CA PRO A 5 -5.91 -10.61 17.46
C PRO A 5 -6.19 -11.05 16.01
N GLN A 6 -5.80 -12.27 15.62
CA GLN A 6 -6.02 -12.80 14.27
C GLN A 6 -7.52 -12.96 13.98
N GLY A 7 -8.26 -13.69 14.81
CA GLY A 7 -9.68 -13.91 14.60
C GLY A 7 -10.51 -12.64 14.77
N PHE A 8 -10.04 -11.64 15.54
CA PHE A 8 -10.65 -10.32 15.53
C PHE A 8 -10.46 -9.60 14.18
N ALA A 9 -9.24 -9.58 13.66
CA ALA A 9 -8.93 -8.92 12.39
C ALA A 9 -9.67 -9.57 11.20
N GLU A 10 -9.77 -10.90 11.16
CA GLU A 10 -10.52 -11.62 10.13
C GLU A 10 -12.01 -11.29 10.13
N ARG A 11 -12.65 -11.28 11.32
CA ARG A 11 -14.05 -10.89 11.46
C ARG A 11 -14.28 -9.43 11.08
N LEU A 12 -13.38 -8.53 11.49
CA LEU A 12 -13.46 -7.12 11.13
C LEU A 12 -13.31 -6.92 9.61
N LEU A 13 -12.40 -7.64 8.95
CA LEU A 13 -12.27 -7.63 7.50
C LEU A 13 -13.53 -8.16 6.80
N GLN A 14 -14.12 -9.24 7.31
CA GLN A 14 -15.38 -9.77 6.77
C GLN A 14 -16.51 -8.74 6.88
N GLN A 15 -16.65 -8.09 8.04
CA GLN A 15 -17.61 -7.02 8.25
C GLN A 15 -17.35 -5.84 7.31
N LEU A 16 -16.09 -5.43 7.14
CA LEU A 16 -15.71 -4.35 6.23
C LEU A 16 -16.10 -4.65 4.78
N ARG A 17 -15.93 -5.91 4.34
CA ARG A 17 -16.28 -6.35 2.98
C ARG A 17 -17.79 -6.28 2.71
N SER A 18 -18.63 -6.63 3.68
CA SER A 18 -20.09 -6.64 3.54
C SER A 18 -20.76 -5.34 4.00
N SER A 19 -20.02 -4.41 4.59
CA SER A 19 -20.57 -3.18 5.17
C SER A 19 -21.15 -2.24 4.12
N SER A 20 -22.36 -1.73 4.37
CA SER A 20 -22.97 -0.61 3.65
C SER A 20 -22.71 0.75 4.33
N ALA A 21 -21.83 0.78 5.33
CA ALA A 21 -21.53 2.01 6.07
C ALA A 21 -20.90 3.09 5.19
N LYS A 22 -21.03 4.34 5.66
CA LYS A 22 -20.34 5.50 5.09
C LYS A 22 -18.84 5.23 4.94
N PHE A 23 -18.25 5.77 3.87
CA PHE A 23 -16.87 5.53 3.52
C PHE A 23 -15.88 5.90 4.64
N GLU A 24 -16.15 6.98 5.39
CA GLU A 24 -15.35 7.38 6.55
C GLU A 24 -15.22 6.27 7.60
N LEU A 25 -16.32 5.58 7.92
CA LEU A 25 -16.28 4.45 8.86
C LEU A 25 -15.48 3.28 8.27
N ARG A 26 -15.63 3.01 6.97
CA ARG A 26 -14.82 1.99 6.30
C ARG A 26 -13.34 2.32 6.34
N LEU A 27 -12.97 3.59 6.20
CA LEU A 27 -11.60 4.08 6.29
C LEU A 27 -11.02 3.87 7.69
N LEU A 28 -11.81 4.12 8.75
CA LEU A 28 -11.42 3.83 10.13
C LEU A 28 -11.23 2.33 10.38
N MET A 29 -12.09 1.48 9.80
CA MET A 29 -11.93 0.03 9.88
C MET A 29 -10.65 -0.44 9.15
N MET A 30 -10.33 0.15 7.99
CA MET A 30 -9.08 -0.12 7.28
C MET A 30 -7.87 0.27 8.14
N ALA A 31 -7.89 1.46 8.77
CA ALA A 31 -6.83 1.94 9.65
C ALA A 31 -6.63 1.03 10.87
N LEU A 32 -7.72 0.56 11.49
CA LEU A 32 -7.64 -0.37 12.61
C LEU A 32 -7.03 -1.72 12.17
N LEU A 33 -7.42 -2.23 11.01
CA LEU A 33 -6.86 -3.46 10.45
C LEU A 33 -5.35 -3.32 10.17
N SER A 34 -4.90 -2.21 9.58
CA SER A 34 -3.47 -2.01 9.32
C SER A 34 -2.66 -1.93 10.61
N GLN A 35 -3.20 -1.28 11.64
CA GLN A 35 -2.56 -1.23 12.96
C GLN A 35 -2.49 -2.60 13.64
N LEU A 36 -3.54 -3.42 13.55
CA LEU A 36 -3.55 -4.77 14.11
C LEU A 36 -2.56 -5.69 13.41
N VAL A 37 -2.53 -5.65 12.08
CA VAL A 37 -1.57 -6.42 11.29
C VAL A 37 -0.15 -6.03 11.66
N ALA A 38 0.16 -4.73 11.71
CA ALA A 38 1.50 -4.24 12.01
C ALA A 38 1.95 -4.55 13.46
N SER A 39 1.04 -4.48 14.44
CA SER A 39 1.39 -4.66 15.86
C SER A 39 1.45 -6.11 16.31
N HIS A 40 0.83 -7.02 15.57
CA HIS A 40 0.74 -8.44 15.91
C HIS A 40 1.27 -9.36 14.80
N GLU A 41 1.86 -8.81 13.74
CA GLU A 41 2.43 -9.53 12.58
C GLU A 41 1.43 -10.52 11.95
N LEU A 42 0.17 -10.08 11.82
CA LEU A 42 -0.94 -10.92 11.39
C LEU A 42 -0.89 -11.21 9.88
N LEU A 43 -1.03 -12.48 9.51
CA LEU A 43 -1.15 -12.86 8.10
C LEU A 43 -2.60 -12.69 7.62
N LEU A 44 -2.96 -11.46 7.23
CA LEU A 44 -4.29 -11.12 6.72
C LEU A 44 -4.26 -10.86 5.20
N LEU A 45 -3.88 -11.86 4.40
CA LEU A 45 -3.58 -11.68 2.97
C LEU A 45 -4.74 -11.09 2.15
N ASN A 46 -5.98 -11.45 2.52
CA ASN A 46 -7.19 -10.92 1.87
C ASN A 46 -7.38 -9.41 2.07
N TYR A 47 -6.72 -8.80 3.05
CA TYR A 47 -6.73 -7.36 3.26
C TYR A 47 -6.05 -6.61 2.11
N TYR A 48 -4.91 -7.10 1.61
CA TYR A 48 -4.22 -6.50 0.47
C TYR A 48 -5.09 -6.54 -0.78
N ALA A 49 -5.67 -7.71 -1.10
CA ALA A 49 -6.59 -7.86 -2.22
C ALA A 49 -7.83 -6.96 -2.10
N PHE A 50 -8.30 -6.70 -0.88
CA PHE A 50 -9.38 -5.77 -0.62
C PHE A 50 -8.95 -4.30 -0.86
N LEU A 51 -7.78 -3.88 -0.35
CA LEU A 51 -7.26 -2.54 -0.54
C LEU A 51 -6.92 -2.22 -2.00
N THR A 52 -6.43 -3.20 -2.77
CA THR A 52 -6.09 -3.04 -4.21
C THR A 52 -7.25 -2.45 -5.02
N LYS A 53 -8.50 -2.72 -4.63
CA LYS A 53 -9.70 -2.17 -5.31
C LYS A 53 -9.83 -0.65 -5.18
N TYR A 54 -9.19 -0.08 -4.17
CA TYR A 54 -9.19 1.36 -3.86
C TYR A 54 -7.91 2.06 -4.34
N VAL A 55 -6.96 1.33 -4.92
CA VAL A 55 -5.69 1.88 -5.45
C VAL A 55 -5.96 2.58 -6.78
N GLN A 56 -6.57 3.76 -6.71
CA GLN A 56 -6.87 4.62 -7.86
C GLN A 56 -6.65 6.09 -7.47
N PRO A 57 -5.96 6.93 -8.25
CA PRO A 57 -5.63 8.31 -7.87
C PRO A 57 -6.84 9.19 -7.52
N HIS A 58 -7.99 8.93 -8.14
CA HIS A 58 -9.24 9.66 -7.91
C HIS A 58 -10.07 9.09 -6.76
N GLN A 59 -9.63 8.00 -6.12
CA GLN A 59 -10.30 7.45 -4.95
C GLN A 59 -10.22 8.45 -3.77
N PRO A 60 -11.35 8.77 -3.12
CA PRO A 60 -11.34 9.60 -1.92
C PRO A 60 -10.41 9.04 -0.85
N HIS A 61 -9.60 9.90 -0.25
CA HIS A 61 -8.63 9.56 0.79
C HIS A 61 -7.58 8.51 0.38
N VAL A 62 -7.28 8.36 -0.92
CA VAL A 62 -6.35 7.32 -1.38
C VAL A 62 -5.00 7.32 -0.70
N SER A 63 -4.44 8.49 -0.35
CA SER A 63 -3.18 8.56 0.39
C SER A 63 -3.24 7.86 1.75
N HIS A 64 -4.38 7.91 2.44
CA HIS A 64 -4.57 7.17 3.71
C HIS A 64 -4.63 5.67 3.44
N ILE A 65 -5.34 5.27 2.38
CA ILE A 65 -5.47 3.85 2.00
C ILE A 65 -4.10 3.25 1.65
N LEU A 66 -3.29 3.98 0.89
CA LEU A 66 -1.93 3.58 0.55
C LEU A 66 -1.02 3.51 1.79
N ALA A 67 -1.15 4.46 2.72
CA ALA A 67 -0.44 4.42 3.99
C ALA A 67 -0.85 3.19 4.83
N TYR A 68 -2.15 2.84 4.88
CA TYR A 68 -2.62 1.64 5.59
C TYR A 68 -2.12 0.35 4.93
N ALA A 69 -2.06 0.31 3.60
CA ALA A 69 -1.49 -0.81 2.86
C ALA A 69 -0.01 -1.02 3.21
N ALA A 70 0.78 0.06 3.16
CA ALA A 70 2.20 -0.01 3.49
C ALA A 70 2.44 -0.35 4.96
N GLN A 71 1.66 0.23 5.87
CA GLN A 71 1.73 -0.07 7.30
C GLN A 71 1.45 -1.55 7.59
N ALA A 72 0.48 -2.15 6.90
CA ALA A 72 0.14 -3.56 7.10
C ALA A 72 1.22 -4.53 6.57
N CYS A 73 2.18 -4.08 5.75
CA CYS A 73 3.25 -4.95 5.28
C CYS A 73 4.27 -5.26 6.40
N HIS A 74 4.78 -6.49 6.46
CA HIS A 74 5.85 -6.90 7.37
C HIS A 74 6.57 -8.14 6.82
N GLU A 75 7.69 -8.52 7.43
CA GLU A 75 8.62 -9.54 6.91
C GLU A 75 8.01 -10.94 6.68
N LEU A 76 6.91 -11.28 7.35
CA LEU A 76 6.23 -12.57 7.20
C LEU A 76 5.21 -12.58 6.05
N VAL A 77 4.89 -11.42 5.48
CA VAL A 77 3.95 -11.32 4.37
C VAL A 77 4.63 -11.81 3.09
N PRO A 78 4.06 -12.80 2.40
CA PRO A 78 4.69 -13.36 1.21
C PRO A 78 4.59 -12.34 0.05
N PRO A 79 5.69 -12.10 -0.70
CA PRO A 79 5.73 -11.04 -1.73
C PRO A 79 4.69 -11.19 -2.85
N ASP A 80 4.36 -12.42 -3.23
CA ASP A 80 3.35 -12.76 -4.25
C ASP A 80 1.94 -12.26 -3.87
N ALA A 81 1.61 -12.23 -2.57
CA ALA A 81 0.35 -11.66 -2.09
C ALA A 81 0.28 -10.13 -2.28
N LEU A 82 1.43 -9.44 -2.35
CA LEU A 82 1.53 -8.00 -2.56
C LEU A 82 1.61 -7.63 -4.05
N GLU A 83 2.01 -8.56 -4.92
CA GLU A 83 2.24 -8.31 -6.34
C GLU A 83 1.06 -7.59 -7.04
N PRO A 84 -0.22 -7.99 -6.85
CA PRO A 84 -1.33 -7.30 -7.50
C PRO A 84 -1.46 -5.85 -7.06
N MET A 85 -1.18 -5.57 -5.78
CA MET A 85 -1.25 -4.23 -5.21
C MET A 85 -0.08 -3.37 -5.70
N VAL A 86 1.14 -3.90 -5.70
CA VAL A 86 2.33 -3.24 -6.25
C VAL A 86 2.11 -2.86 -7.70
N ARG A 87 1.66 -3.81 -8.54
CA ARG A 87 1.35 -3.56 -9.95
C ARG A 87 0.27 -2.49 -10.13
N ALA A 88 -0.77 -2.50 -9.30
CA ALA A 88 -1.82 -1.47 -9.34
C ALA A 88 -1.28 -0.07 -8.99
N ILE A 89 -0.40 0.04 -7.98
CA ILE A 89 0.24 1.31 -7.61
C ILE A 89 1.08 1.81 -8.78
N VAL A 90 1.92 0.95 -9.37
CA VAL A 90 2.76 1.33 -10.52
C VAL A 90 1.88 1.80 -11.68
N SER A 91 0.91 1.00 -12.10
CA SER A 91 0.04 1.28 -13.25
C SER A 91 -0.75 2.58 -13.10
N HIS A 92 -1.32 2.83 -11.92
CA HIS A 92 -2.24 3.95 -11.74
C HIS A 92 -1.56 5.21 -11.22
N PHE A 93 -0.43 5.12 -10.51
CA PHE A 93 0.23 6.28 -9.91
C PHE A 93 1.52 6.66 -10.62
N VAL A 94 2.34 5.68 -11.02
CA VAL A 94 3.68 5.88 -11.58
C VAL A 94 3.62 5.74 -13.10
N SER A 95 3.06 6.76 -13.75
CA SER A 95 2.93 6.83 -15.20
C SER A 95 3.29 8.24 -15.69
N ASP A 96 3.84 8.35 -16.90
CA ASP A 96 4.19 9.63 -17.52
C ASP A 96 2.99 10.55 -17.75
N ARG A 97 1.76 10.00 -17.70
CA ARG A 97 0.51 10.77 -17.81
C ARG A 97 0.00 11.27 -16.46
N SER A 98 0.56 10.78 -15.35
CA SER A 98 0.16 11.15 -14.01
C SER A 98 0.70 12.52 -13.64
N ARG A 99 -0.02 13.23 -12.76
CA ARG A 99 0.49 14.48 -12.19
C ARG A 99 1.70 14.18 -11.30
N PRO A 100 2.71 15.07 -11.21
CA PRO A 100 3.90 14.82 -10.39
C PRO A 100 3.60 14.45 -8.93
N GLU A 101 2.60 15.10 -8.32
CA GLU A 101 2.13 14.78 -6.96
C GLU A 101 1.65 13.33 -6.82
N VAL A 102 0.95 12.82 -7.84
CA VAL A 102 0.43 11.44 -7.87
C VAL A 102 1.58 10.44 -8.02
N ILE A 103 2.54 10.75 -8.90
CA ILE A 103 3.75 9.93 -9.08
C ILE A 103 4.53 9.85 -7.76
N ALA A 104 4.76 10.99 -7.11
CA ALA A 104 5.48 11.04 -5.84
C ALA A 104 4.78 10.22 -4.74
N ILE A 105 3.44 10.26 -4.65
CA ILE A 105 2.67 9.40 -3.73
C ILE A 105 2.89 7.92 -4.05
N GLY A 106 2.83 7.53 -5.33
CA GLY A 106 3.06 6.16 -5.76
C GLY A 106 4.47 5.66 -5.37
N LEU A 107 5.50 6.42 -5.73
CA LEU A 107 6.90 6.08 -5.44
C LEU A 107 7.17 5.96 -3.93
N ASN A 108 6.67 6.92 -3.12
CA ASN A 108 6.82 6.86 -1.67
C ASN A 108 6.10 5.65 -1.06
N THR A 109 4.92 5.30 -1.57
CA THR A 109 4.18 4.11 -1.12
C THR A 109 4.97 2.84 -1.43
N LEU A 110 5.49 2.71 -2.66
CA LEU A 110 6.30 1.54 -3.07
C LEU A 110 7.57 1.41 -2.23
N ARG A 111 8.23 2.54 -1.93
CA ARG A 111 9.38 2.60 -1.03
C ARG A 111 9.04 2.12 0.39
N GLU A 112 7.90 2.52 0.91
CA GLU A 112 7.45 2.08 2.23
C GLU A 112 7.08 0.59 2.29
N ILE A 113 6.54 0.04 1.20
CA ILE A 113 6.28 -1.39 1.07
C ILE A 113 7.61 -2.15 0.99
N SER A 114 8.54 -1.72 0.11
CA SER A 114 9.82 -2.41 -0.07
C SER A 114 10.73 -2.33 1.16
N ALA A 115 10.65 -1.26 1.94
CA ALA A 115 11.38 -1.16 3.21
C ALA A 115 10.93 -2.22 4.23
N ARG A 116 9.69 -2.70 4.15
CA ARG A 116 9.13 -3.74 5.04
C ARG A 116 9.18 -5.14 4.43
N VAL A 117 9.05 -5.23 3.11
CA VAL A 117 9.11 -6.47 2.34
C VAL A 117 10.02 -6.24 1.13
N PRO A 118 11.35 -6.40 1.28
CA PRO A 118 12.32 -6.08 0.21
C PRO A 118 12.06 -6.81 -1.12
N ALA A 119 11.56 -8.04 -1.04
CA ALA A 119 11.24 -8.86 -2.21
C ALA A 119 9.91 -8.50 -2.90
N ALA A 120 9.16 -7.49 -2.41
CA ALA A 120 7.91 -7.05 -3.02
C ALA A 120 8.11 -6.28 -4.34
N LEU A 121 9.30 -5.73 -4.57
CA LEU A 121 9.68 -5.11 -5.83
C LEU A 121 10.74 -5.97 -6.51
N ASP A 122 10.44 -6.49 -7.70
CA ASP A 122 11.45 -7.19 -8.50
C ASP A 122 12.50 -6.21 -9.05
N GLU A 123 13.66 -6.74 -9.45
CA GLU A 123 14.81 -5.95 -9.90
C GLU A 123 14.50 -5.12 -11.16
N THR A 124 13.66 -5.65 -12.06
CA THR A 124 13.29 -4.94 -13.29
C THR A 124 12.43 -3.74 -12.97
N LEU A 125 11.40 -3.94 -12.14
CA LEU A 125 10.52 -2.88 -11.68
C LEU A 125 11.31 -1.82 -10.90
N LEU A 126 12.22 -2.24 -10.00
CA LEU A 126 13.04 -1.30 -9.26
C LEU A 126 13.90 -0.42 -10.19
N HIS A 127 14.52 -1.04 -11.21
CA HIS A 127 15.31 -0.30 -12.19
C HIS A 127 14.47 0.75 -12.95
N ASP A 128 13.24 0.40 -13.33
CA ASP A 128 12.32 1.31 -14.02
C ASP A 128 11.89 2.47 -13.10
N LEU A 129 11.50 2.19 -11.86
CA LEU A 129 11.09 3.20 -10.89
C LEU A 129 12.23 4.18 -10.55
N VAL A 130 13.47 3.71 -10.51
CA VAL A 130 14.65 4.56 -10.25
C VAL A 130 14.93 5.55 -11.39
N GLN A 131 14.44 5.32 -12.62
CA GLN A 131 14.61 6.28 -13.71
C GLN A 131 13.95 7.64 -13.44
N TYR A 132 12.91 7.67 -12.60
CA TYR A 132 12.24 8.91 -12.17
C TYR A 132 13.15 9.86 -11.37
N ARG A 133 14.38 9.46 -10.99
CA ARG A 133 15.40 10.37 -10.43
C ARG A 133 15.87 11.47 -11.40
N LYS A 134 15.51 11.35 -12.69
CA LYS A 134 15.78 12.33 -13.76
C LYS A 134 14.55 13.16 -14.11
N ASP A 135 13.44 13.03 -13.37
CA ASP A 135 12.23 13.81 -13.61
C ASP A 135 12.49 15.32 -13.41
N ARG A 136 11.60 16.16 -13.96
CA ARG A 136 11.66 17.62 -13.83
C ARG A 136 11.14 18.07 -12.46
N ASP A 137 10.22 17.32 -11.87
CA ASP A 137 9.64 17.63 -10.57
C ASP A 137 10.53 17.15 -9.42
N LYS A 138 10.84 18.05 -8.49
CA LYS A 138 11.76 17.78 -7.38
C LYS A 138 11.21 16.74 -6.40
N ASN A 139 9.90 16.68 -6.21
CA ASN A 139 9.27 15.72 -5.29
C ASN A 139 9.34 14.30 -5.89
N VAL A 140 9.12 14.17 -7.20
CA VAL A 140 9.29 12.90 -7.92
C VAL A 140 10.74 12.43 -7.85
N VAL A 141 11.70 13.33 -8.10
CA VAL A 141 13.13 13.02 -8.01
C VAL A 141 13.52 12.55 -6.60
N ALA A 142 13.03 13.23 -5.56
CA ALA A 142 13.30 12.86 -4.17
C ALA A 142 12.72 11.47 -3.83
N ALA A 143 11.47 11.21 -4.22
CA ALA A 143 10.81 9.93 -4.00
C ALA A 143 11.54 8.79 -4.73
N ALA A 144 11.90 8.96 -6.01
CA ALA A 144 12.61 7.95 -6.78
C ALA A 144 13.99 7.61 -6.20
N ARG A 145 14.73 8.62 -5.70
CA ARG A 145 16.03 8.40 -5.05
C ARG A 145 15.90 7.63 -3.73
N SER A 146 14.80 7.80 -3.02
CA SER A 146 14.58 7.14 -1.73
C SER A 146 14.37 5.63 -1.82
N LEU A 147 14.13 5.09 -3.03
CA LEU A 147 13.97 3.65 -3.30
C LEU A 147 15.28 2.86 -3.20
N VAL A 148 16.43 3.53 -3.28
CA VAL A 148 17.77 2.91 -3.30
C VAL A 148 18.60 3.34 -2.08
N ALA A 149 17.99 4.03 -1.12
CA ALA A 149 18.64 4.61 0.05
C ALA A 149 18.64 3.66 1.24
#